data_AF-A0A183F5H4-F1
#
_entry.id   AF-A0A183F5H4-F1
#
_cell.length_a   1.000
_cell.length_b   1.000
_cell.length_c   1.000
_cell.angle_alpha   90.00
_cell.angle_beta   90.00
_cell.angle_gamma   90.00
#
_symmetry.space_group_name_H-M   'P 1'
#
loop_
_entity.id
_entity.type
_entity.pdbx_description
1 polymer ?
#
loop_
_entity_poly.entity_id
_entity_poly.type
_entity_poly.pdbx_seq_one_letter_code
_entity_poly.pdbx_strand_id
1 'polypeptide(L)' 'LMQSKSDIHQKKAMLCCWWNPQGVLYHEFFEAGTAVTANIYAIQLQQLSEATQRKRP' A
#
# COMPACT_ATOMS: atom_id res chain seq x y z
N LEU A 1 2.67 -41.12 -8.72
CA LEU A 1 2.14 -40.12 -7.77
C LEU A 1 2.33 -38.75 -8.40
N MET A 2 1.28 -38.13 -8.96
CA MET A 2 1.39 -36.81 -9.58
C MET A 2 1.65 -35.78 -8.48
N GLN A 3 2.83 -35.18 -8.45
CA GLN A 3 3.07 -34.03 -7.58
C GLN A 3 2.26 -32.85 -8.13
N SER A 4 1.25 -32.41 -7.38
CA SER A 4 0.57 -31.14 -7.63
C SER A 4 1.63 -30.04 -7.57
N LYS A 5 1.64 -29.16 -8.58
CA LYS A 5 2.47 -27.95 -8.59
C LYS A 5 2.34 -27.28 -7.22
N SER A 6 3.47 -27.08 -6.58
CA SER A 6 3.67 -26.31 -5.35
C SER A 6 2.65 -25.18 -5.22
N ASP A 7 2.02 -25.08 -4.05
CA ASP A 7 1.23 -23.92 -3.66
C ASP A 7 2.16 -22.70 -3.51
N ILE A 8 2.55 -22.10 -4.63
CA ILE A 8 3.38 -20.88 -4.70
C ILE A 8 2.49 -19.63 -4.46
N HIS A 9 1.30 -19.80 -3.85
CA HIS A 9 0.50 -18.67 -3.37
C HIS A 9 1.08 -18.20 -2.04
N GLN A 10 2.30 -17.67 -2.09
CA GLN A 10 2.86 -16.92 -0.97
C GLN A 10 1.87 -15.81 -0.59
N LYS A 11 1.63 -15.62 0.71
CA LYS A 11 0.87 -14.47 1.22
C LYS A 11 1.52 -13.19 0.71
N LYS A 12 0.93 -12.55 -0.30
CA LYS A 12 1.44 -11.30 -0.88
C LYS A 12 0.90 -10.12 -0.07
N ALA A 13 1.77 -9.47 0.69
CA ALA A 13 1.45 -8.15 1.24
C ALA A 13 1.45 -7.10 0.12
N MET A 14 0.64 -6.07 0.27
CA MET A 14 0.56 -4.96 -0.67
C MET A 14 1.03 -3.68 0.02
N LEU A 15 1.95 -2.96 -0.62
CA LEU A 15 2.46 -1.67 -0.16
C LEU A 15 1.86 -0.56 -1.03
N CYS A 16 1.17 0.39 -0.41
CA CYS A 16 0.79 1.65 -1.03
C CYS A 16 1.76 2.72 -0.56
N CYS A 17 2.45 3.40 -1.49
CA CYS A 17 3.41 4.43 -1.14
C CYS A 17 3.28 5.66 -2.04
N TRP A 18 3.41 6.83 -1.42
CA TRP A 18 3.44 8.13 -2.07
C TRP A 18 4.74 8.82 -1.69
N TRP A 19 5.44 9.34 -2.68
CA TRP A 19 6.77 9.90 -2.52
C TRP A 19 7.00 11.02 -3.53
N ASN A 20 7.97 11.88 -3.23
CA ASN A 20 8.44 12.94 -4.10
C ASN A 20 9.98 12.81 -4.25
N PRO A 21 10.65 13.66 -5.05
CA PRO A 21 12.11 13.61 -5.18
C PRO A 21 12.91 13.77 -3.87
N GLN A 22 12.28 14.27 -2.80
CA GLN A 22 12.90 14.42 -1.49
C GLN A 22 12.73 13.17 -0.60
N GLY A 23 11.84 12.25 -0.96
CA GLY A 23 11.63 10.98 -0.26
C GLY A 23 10.16 10.58 -0.11
N VAL A 24 9.93 9.57 0.74
CA VAL A 24 8.59 9.04 1.00
C VAL A 24 7.76 10.04 1.84
N LEU A 25 6.56 10.35 1.34
CA LEU A 25 5.61 11.24 1.97
C LEU A 25 4.68 10.49 2.92
N TYR A 26 4.15 9.35 2.45
CA TYR A 26 3.23 8.49 3.19
C TYR A 26 3.30 7.06 2.63
N HIS A 27 3.14 6.05 3.47
CA HIS A 27 3.04 4.67 3.04
C HIS A 27 2.13 3.86 3.97
N GLU A 28 1.54 2.79 3.43
CA GLU A 28 0.67 1.89 4.16
C GLU A 28 0.86 0.45 3.65
N PHE A 29 0.87 -0.50 4.59
CA PHE A 29 0.98 -1.92 4.29
C PHE A 29 -0.36 -2.61 4.53
N PHE A 30 -0.73 -3.47 3.58
CA PHE A 30 -1.92 -4.28 3.63
C PHE A 30 -1.55 -5.74 3.76
N GLU A 31 -2.30 -6.45 4.60
CA GLU A 31 -2.19 -7.89 4.72
C GLU A 31 -2.57 -8.60 3.41
N ALA A 32 -2.11 -9.84 3.29
CA ALA A 32 -2.37 -10.63 2.11
C ALA A 32 -3.86 -10.94 1.94
N GLY A 33 -4.38 -10.65 0.74
CA GLY A 33 -5.80 -10.83 0.40
C GLY A 33 -6.65 -9.58 0.62
N THR A 34 -6.09 -8.48 1.13
CA THR A 34 -6.78 -7.20 1.21
C THR A 34 -6.61 -6.42 -0.10
N ALA A 35 -7.72 -5.95 -0.68
CA ALA A 35 -7.70 -5.08 -1.85
C ALA A 35 -7.86 -3.61 -1.42
N VAL A 36 -7.18 -2.69 -2.10
CA VAL A 36 -7.47 -1.25 -1.95
C VAL A 36 -8.79 -0.98 -2.64
N THR A 37 -9.84 -0.78 -1.86
CA THR A 37 -11.12 -0.30 -2.38
C THR A 37 -11.07 1.20 -2.63
N ALA A 38 -12.01 1.74 -3.41
CA ALA A 38 -12.10 3.17 -3.63
C ALA A 38 -12.20 3.99 -2.33
N ASN A 39 -12.86 3.44 -1.30
CA ASN A 39 -12.95 4.07 0.02
C ASN A 39 -11.59 4.12 0.73
N ILE A 40 -10.85 3.01 0.73
CA ILE A 40 -9.49 2.96 1.31
C ILE A 40 -8.60 3.95 0.58
N TYR A 41 -8.67 3.99 -0.75
CA TYR A 41 -7.89 4.92 -1.55
C TYR A 41 -8.22 6.40 -1.26
N ALA A 42 -9.50 6.73 -1.08
CA ALA A 42 -9.92 8.09 -0.72
C ALA A 42 -9.36 8.52 0.66
N ILE A 43 -9.40 7.62 1.65
CA ILE A 43 -8.83 7.87 2.98
C ILE A 43 -7.32 8.10 2.88
N GLN A 44 -6.61 7.27 2.10
CA GLN A 44 -5.17 7.42 1.89
C GLN A 44 -4.81 8.76 1.26
N LEU A 45 -5.60 9.27 0.31
CA LEU A 45 -5.40 10.59 -0.28
C LEU A 45 -5.62 11.72 0.72
N GLN A 46 -6.59 11.59 1.64
CA GLN A 46 -6.78 12.55 2.72
C GLN A 46 -5.55 12.56 3.65
N GLN A 47 -5.07 11.39 4.06
CA GLN A 47 -3.87 11.25 4.90
C GLN A 47 -2.62 11.82 4.21
N LEU A 48 -2.47 11.58 2.91
CA LEU A 48 -1.39 12.14 2.11
C LEU A 48 -1.46 13.68 2.07
N SER A 49 -2.66 14.25 1.89
CA SER A 49 -2.86 15.70 1.89
C SER A 49 -2.43 16.31 3.22
N GLU A 50 -2.86 15.72 4.34
CA GLU A 50 -2.46 16.14 5.69
C GLU A 50 -0.94 16.03 5.90
N ALA A 51 -0.33 14.91 5.51
CA ALA A 51 1.11 14.69 5.61
C ALA A 51 1.91 15.69 4.77
N THR A 52 1.39 16.08 3.61
CA THR A 52 2.01 17.05 2.71
C THR A 52 1.88 18.47 3.26
N GLN A 53 0.73 18.82 3.84
CA GLN A 53 0.51 20.12 4.49
C GLN A 53 1.43 20.33 5.69
N ARG A 54 1.66 19.31 6.52
CA ARG A 54 2.59 19.38 7.66
C ARG A 54 4.06 19.57 7.24
N LYS A 55 4.42 19.12 6.04
CA LYS A 55 5.79 19.22 5.50
C LYS A 55 6.03 20.49 4.68
N ARG A 56 5.02 21.35 4.49
CA ARG A 56 5.22 22.67 3.89
C ARG A 56 5.84 23.61 4.94
N PRO A 57 6.96 24.28 4.63
CA PRO A 57 7.56 25.28 5.52
C PRO A 57 6.63 26.47 5.75
#